data_AF-A0A3M6YAQ8-F1
#
_entry.id   AF-A0A3M6YAQ8-F1
#
_cell.length_a   1.000
_cell.length_b   1.000
_cell.length_c   1.000
_cell.angle_alpha   90.00
_cell.angle_beta   90.00
_cell.angle_gamma   90.00
#
_symmetry.space_group_name_H-M   'P 1'
#
loop_
_entity.id
_entity.type
_entity.pdbx_description
1 polymer ?
#
loop_
_entity_poly.entity_id
_entity_poly.type
_entity_poly.pdbx_seq_one_letter_code
_entity_poly.pdbx_strand_id
1 'polypeptide(L)'
;MQTITLQRHSTLSSKARATPVWRSWRPHKPSAGWSHQRIPACFFIGAFFFPQQFFQLAWLYKLWKLDAKNPQQKRELDQIVKFVPYYALGNFCIGTWMFFWNAGQLQLSNIFVIINTFTQLWYTFTQLEPMNTRNWSSILTHVVVKTFAGIGVLDLLHNTSVAYFKDQLPSTTVKVVTGLGFAGLASVSDWIFGGCLAYDLAGLCVGQATYDKSWSQLLGGYAVGTAAIVGLRNYFKPPYETRDDYALAAQDEVDDRA
;
A
#
# COMPACT_ATOMS: atom_id res chain seq x y z
N MET A 1 -3.49 83.14 13.47
CA MET A 1 -2.46 83.53 14.45
C MET A 1 -1.73 82.26 14.85
N GLN A 2 -0.43 82.20 14.52
CA GLN A 2 0.61 81.21 14.94
C GLN A 2 0.41 79.72 14.54
N THR A 3 1.39 78.95 14.04
CA THR A 3 2.74 79.17 13.47
C THR A 3 3.09 77.88 12.73
N ILE A 4 3.70 77.99 11.55
CA ILE A 4 4.31 76.88 10.78
C ILE A 4 5.68 76.58 11.39
N THR A 5 6.02 75.30 11.58
CA THR A 5 7.42 74.85 11.68
C THR A 5 7.63 73.65 10.76
N LEU A 6 8.51 73.84 9.78
CA LEU A 6 8.98 72.87 8.79
C LEU A 6 10.48 72.62 9.01
N GLN A 7 10.94 71.43 8.57
CA GLN A 7 12.32 70.94 8.43
C GLN A 7 12.95 70.28 9.67
N ARG A 8 13.67 69.14 9.56
CA ARG A 8 14.68 68.80 8.54
C ARG A 8 14.89 67.28 8.36
N HIS A 9 15.31 66.91 7.15
CA HIS A 9 15.76 65.59 6.71
C HIS A 9 16.86 64.95 7.57
N SER A 10 16.78 63.64 7.79
CA SER A 10 17.95 62.75 7.83
C SER A 10 17.65 61.47 7.06
N THR A 11 18.33 61.34 5.92
CA THR A 11 18.57 60.07 5.23
C THR A 11 19.40 59.15 6.13
N LEU A 12 18.99 57.89 6.31
CA LEU A 12 19.88 56.73 6.39
C LEU A 12 19.08 55.41 6.42
N SER A 13 19.33 54.62 5.38
CA SER A 13 19.10 53.18 5.23
C SER A 13 19.00 52.39 6.54
N SER A 14 17.91 51.63 6.72
CA SER A 14 18.01 50.29 7.30
C SER A 14 16.83 49.39 6.90
N LYS A 15 17.15 48.42 6.05
CA LYS A 15 16.57 47.06 5.98
C LYS A 15 15.06 46.92 6.19
N ALA A 16 14.34 46.80 5.08
CA ALA A 16 13.11 46.01 5.01
C ALA A 16 13.39 44.61 5.59
N ARG A 17 12.99 44.40 6.85
CA ARG A 17 13.08 43.11 7.51
C ARG A 17 11.82 42.35 7.12
N ALA A 18 11.93 41.52 6.08
CA ALA A 18 10.92 40.52 5.76
C ALA A 18 10.60 39.74 7.04
N THR A 19 9.36 39.87 7.51
CA THR A 19 8.83 39.00 8.56
C THR A 19 8.78 37.58 8.00
N PRO A 20 9.40 36.58 8.66
CA PRO A 20 9.34 35.22 8.17
C PRO A 20 7.89 34.71 8.27
N VAL A 21 7.39 34.13 7.17
CA VAL A 21 6.06 33.48 7.02
C VAL A 21 5.84 32.31 8.01
N TRP A 22 6.82 32.01 8.87
CA TRP A 22 6.79 30.91 9.83
C TRP A 22 6.04 31.19 11.14
N ARG A 23 5.53 32.41 11.38
CA ARG A 23 4.81 32.76 12.62
C ARG A 23 3.29 32.54 12.61
N SER A 24 2.69 32.12 11.49
CA SER A 24 1.26 31.77 11.41
C SER A 24 0.98 30.27 11.57
N TRP A 25 2.01 29.41 11.59
CA TRP A 25 1.88 28.01 11.97
C TRP A 25 1.85 27.85 13.49
N ARG A 26 0.75 28.29 14.12
CA ARG A 26 0.37 27.65 15.39
C ARG A 26 -0.31 26.33 15.01
N PRO A 27 0.14 25.17 15.53
CA PRO A 27 -0.63 23.95 15.37
C PRO A 27 -2.01 24.22 15.96
N HIS A 28 -3.04 24.06 15.13
CA HIS A 28 -4.40 24.00 15.63
C HIS A 28 -4.40 22.90 16.69
N LYS A 29 -4.65 23.27 17.95
CA LYS A 29 -4.86 22.28 19.01
C LYS A 29 -5.93 21.32 18.48
N PRO A 30 -5.67 20.00 18.42
CA PRO A 30 -6.73 19.08 18.07
C PRO A 30 -7.84 19.29 19.09
N SER A 31 -9.02 19.67 18.61
CA SER A 31 -10.22 19.73 19.42
C SER A 31 -10.34 18.40 20.16
N ALA A 32 -10.46 18.50 21.48
CA ALA A 32 -10.62 17.37 22.38
C ALA A 32 -11.76 16.47 21.86
N GLY A 33 -11.40 15.23 21.53
CA GLY A 33 -12.28 14.26 20.87
C GLY A 33 -11.54 13.06 20.27
N TRP A 34 -10.23 13.16 20.09
CA TRP A 34 -9.42 12.12 19.42
C TRP A 34 -8.69 11.13 20.36
N SER A 35 -8.96 11.11 21.67
CA SER A 35 -8.09 10.39 22.64
C SER A 35 -8.48 8.94 22.97
N HIS A 36 -9.59 8.38 22.47
CA HIS A 36 -10.01 7.03 22.87
C HIS A 36 -10.36 6.03 21.75
N GLN A 37 -10.31 6.43 20.47
CA GLN A 37 -11.01 5.66 19.41
C GLN A 37 -10.15 4.93 18.36
N ARG A 38 -8.82 4.74 18.51
CA ARG A 38 -7.99 4.30 17.35
C ARG A 38 -6.88 3.28 17.59
N ILE A 39 -6.78 2.69 18.77
CA ILE A 39 -5.50 2.06 19.17
C ILE A 39 -5.34 0.60 18.68
N PRO A 40 -6.34 -0.31 18.73
CA PRO A 40 -6.13 -1.71 18.32
C PRO A 40 -5.94 -1.89 16.80
N ALA A 41 -6.68 -1.12 15.99
CA ALA A 41 -6.67 -1.27 14.53
C ALA A 41 -5.37 -0.76 13.88
N CYS A 42 -4.79 0.33 14.39
CA CYS A 42 -3.56 0.90 13.85
C CYS A 42 -2.36 -0.06 13.96
N PHE A 43 -2.29 -0.89 15.00
CA PHE A 43 -1.22 -1.88 15.14
C PHE A 43 -1.37 -3.07 14.19
N PHE A 44 -2.58 -3.50 13.86
CA PHE A 44 -2.80 -4.55 12.85
C PHE A 44 -2.35 -4.08 11.46
N ILE A 45 -2.72 -2.87 11.07
CA ILE A 45 -2.25 -2.27 9.82
C ILE A 45 -0.72 -2.11 9.87
N GLY A 46 -0.16 -1.54 10.94
CA GLY A 46 1.29 -1.39 11.09
C GLY A 46 2.07 -2.71 11.04
N ALA A 47 1.54 -3.77 11.66
CA ALA A 47 2.15 -5.10 11.66
C ALA A 47 2.20 -5.75 10.27
N PHE A 48 1.27 -5.40 9.39
CA PHE A 48 1.25 -5.85 8.00
C PHE A 48 2.21 -5.05 7.12
N PHE A 49 2.20 -3.72 7.26
CA PHE A 49 3.02 -2.81 6.45
C PHE A 49 4.50 -2.85 6.82
N PHE A 50 4.84 -3.15 8.07
CA PHE A 50 6.23 -3.08 8.54
C PHE A 50 7.15 -4.14 7.89
N PRO A 51 6.80 -5.46 7.88
CA PRO A 51 7.57 -6.46 7.13
C PRO A 51 7.67 -6.14 5.64
N GLN A 52 6.59 -5.61 5.07
CA GLN A 52 6.54 -5.22 3.66
C GLN A 52 7.64 -4.23 3.28
N GLN A 53 7.96 -3.26 4.16
CA GLN A 53 9.03 -2.29 3.88
C GLN A 53 10.40 -2.96 3.70
N PHE A 54 10.70 -4.01 4.47
CA PHE A 54 11.95 -4.76 4.30
C PHE A 54 11.99 -5.53 2.99
N PHE A 55 10.86 -6.12 2.57
CA PHE A 55 10.78 -6.79 1.27
C PHE A 55 10.95 -5.81 0.11
N GLN A 56 10.35 -4.62 0.19
CA GLN A 56 10.53 -3.57 -0.81
C GLN A 56 11.98 -3.08 -0.88
N LEU A 57 12.65 -2.90 0.27
CA LEU A 57 14.06 -2.53 0.31
C LEU A 57 14.96 -3.62 -0.29
N ALA A 58 14.72 -4.89 0.07
CA ALA A 58 15.44 -6.01 -0.52
C ALA A 58 15.22 -6.10 -2.05
N TRP A 59 14.01 -5.79 -2.51
CA TRP A 59 13.66 -5.78 -3.92
C TRP A 59 14.37 -4.65 -4.69
N LEU A 60 14.40 -3.45 -4.12
CA LEU A 60 15.16 -2.31 -4.68
C LEU A 60 16.67 -2.59 -4.68
N TYR A 61 17.19 -3.25 -3.64
CA TYR A 61 18.59 -3.68 -3.60
C TYR A 61 18.92 -4.64 -4.75
N LYS A 62 18.01 -5.61 -5.04
CA LYS A 62 18.14 -6.51 -6.19
C LYS A 62 18.10 -5.76 -7.52
N LEU A 63 17.18 -4.81 -7.69
CA LEU A 63 17.13 -3.93 -8.86
C LEU A 63 18.46 -3.20 -9.08
N TRP A 64 19.13 -2.76 -8.01
CA TRP A 64 20.40 -2.06 -8.09
C TRP A 64 21.63 -2.97 -8.30
N LYS A 65 21.58 -4.21 -7.81
CA LYS A 65 22.74 -5.13 -7.83
C LYS A 65 22.79 -6.09 -9.01
N LEU A 66 21.66 -6.44 -9.61
CA LEU A 66 21.65 -7.39 -10.73
C LEU A 66 22.33 -6.78 -11.96
N ASP A 67 23.20 -7.57 -12.59
CA ASP A 67 23.95 -7.16 -13.77
C ASP A 67 23.26 -7.65 -15.05
N ALA A 68 22.89 -6.70 -15.91
CA ALA A 68 22.29 -6.98 -17.22
C ALA A 68 23.24 -7.71 -18.19
N LYS A 69 24.55 -7.71 -17.92
CA LYS A 69 25.56 -8.42 -18.75
C LYS A 69 25.58 -9.92 -18.50
N ASN A 70 25.14 -10.37 -17.32
CA ASN A 70 25.02 -11.78 -17.01
C ASN A 70 23.65 -12.30 -17.53
N PRO A 71 23.62 -13.28 -18.46
CA PRO A 71 22.38 -13.76 -19.06
C PRO A 71 21.35 -14.32 -18.07
N GLN A 72 21.80 -14.97 -16.99
CA GLN A 72 20.90 -15.47 -15.93
C GLN A 72 20.29 -14.31 -15.13
N GLN A 73 21.12 -13.34 -14.71
CA GLN A 73 20.67 -12.18 -13.93
C GLN A 73 19.81 -11.22 -14.75
N LYS A 74 20.04 -11.14 -16.06
CA LYS A 74 19.22 -10.33 -16.98
C LYS A 74 17.75 -10.75 -16.95
N ARG A 75 17.45 -12.05 -16.93
CA ARG A 75 16.06 -12.54 -16.87
C ARG A 75 15.38 -12.15 -15.55
N GLU A 76 16.11 -12.22 -14.43
CA GLU A 76 15.60 -11.73 -13.13
C GLU A 76 15.37 -10.22 -13.14
N LEU A 77 16.32 -9.48 -13.71
CA LEU A 77 16.25 -8.03 -13.83
C LEU A 77 15.08 -7.61 -14.72
N ASP A 78 14.83 -8.30 -15.84
CA ASP A 78 13.71 -8.01 -16.74
C ASP A 78 12.36 -8.15 -16.00
N GLN A 79 12.19 -9.16 -15.14
CA GLN A 79 10.99 -9.31 -14.32
C GLN A 79 10.80 -8.13 -13.35
N ILE A 80 11.88 -7.68 -12.70
CA ILE A 80 11.86 -6.55 -11.77
C ILE A 80 11.56 -5.25 -12.52
N VAL A 81 12.26 -4.99 -13.64
CA VAL A 81 12.13 -3.77 -14.45
C VAL A 81 10.71 -3.61 -15.02
N LYS A 82 10.05 -4.70 -15.40
CA LYS A 82 8.63 -4.68 -15.82
C LYS A 82 7.71 -4.08 -14.73
N PHE A 83 8.01 -4.30 -13.45
CA PHE A 83 7.20 -3.80 -12.34
C PHE A 83 7.57 -2.37 -11.89
N VAL A 84 8.79 -1.90 -12.16
CA VAL A 84 9.28 -0.57 -11.75
C VAL A 84 8.30 0.58 -12.00
N PRO A 85 7.67 0.75 -13.18
CA PRO A 85 6.74 1.87 -13.40
C PRO A 85 5.51 1.80 -12.49
N TYR A 86 5.00 0.60 -12.21
CA TYR A 86 3.85 0.38 -11.33
C TYR A 86 4.22 0.58 -9.86
N TYR A 87 5.44 0.19 -9.48
CA TYR A 87 6.00 0.48 -8.16
C TYR A 87 6.15 1.98 -7.93
N ALA A 88 6.71 2.71 -8.91
CA ALA A 88 6.89 4.16 -8.84
C ALA A 88 5.55 4.89 -8.76
N LEU A 89 4.58 4.52 -9.60
CA LEU A 89 3.23 5.08 -9.56
C LEU A 89 2.55 4.81 -8.20
N GLY A 90 2.66 3.60 -7.67
CA GLY A 90 2.06 3.28 -6.37
C GLY A 90 2.66 4.09 -5.21
N ASN A 91 3.99 4.24 -5.17
CA ASN A 91 4.65 5.07 -4.17
C ASN A 91 4.28 6.55 -4.31
N PHE A 92 4.17 7.06 -5.54
CA PHE A 92 3.67 8.41 -5.79
C PHE A 92 2.24 8.58 -5.26
N CYS A 93 1.34 7.66 -5.60
CA CYS A 93 -0.05 7.67 -5.13
C CYS A 93 -0.13 7.64 -3.60
N ILE A 94 0.64 6.79 -2.92
CA ILE A 94 0.67 6.71 -1.45
C ILE A 94 1.19 8.02 -0.84
N GLY A 95 2.26 8.59 -1.39
CA GLY A 95 2.80 9.87 -0.92
C GLY A 95 1.80 11.02 -1.07
N THR A 96 1.14 11.12 -2.22
CA THR A 96 0.13 12.15 -2.48
C THR A 96 -1.15 11.93 -1.67
N TRP A 97 -1.56 10.68 -1.51
CA TRP A 97 -2.65 10.29 -0.62
C TRP A 97 -2.43 10.80 0.81
N MET A 98 -1.24 10.55 1.37
CA MET A 98 -0.85 11.03 2.71
C MET A 98 -0.91 12.54 2.84
N PHE A 99 -0.49 13.28 1.81
CA PHE A 99 -0.56 14.74 1.81
C PHE A 99 -2.01 15.25 1.92
N PHE A 100 -2.89 14.77 1.04
CA PHE A 100 -4.30 15.18 1.04
C PHE A 100 -5.08 14.67 2.25
N TRP A 101 -4.74 13.48 2.76
CA TRP A 101 -5.31 12.93 3.99
C TRP A 101 -5.03 13.85 5.18
N ASN A 102 -3.77 14.27 5.34
CA ASN A 102 -3.37 15.19 6.42
C ASN A 102 -3.96 16.60 6.25
N ALA A 103 -4.25 17.02 5.02
CA ALA A 103 -4.96 18.27 4.74
C ALA A 103 -6.48 18.18 4.94
N GLY A 104 -7.02 17.01 5.36
CA GLY A 104 -8.46 16.78 5.53
C GLY A 104 -9.23 16.66 4.21
N GLN A 105 -8.55 16.63 3.06
CA GLN A 105 -9.15 16.50 1.73
C GLN A 105 -9.36 15.02 1.38
N LEU A 106 -10.24 14.35 2.15
CA LEU A 106 -10.41 12.89 2.12
C LEU A 106 -10.88 12.36 0.75
N GLN A 107 -11.75 13.09 0.06
CA GLN A 107 -12.24 12.69 -1.26
C GLN A 107 -11.13 12.74 -2.32
N LEU A 108 -10.31 13.80 -2.31
CA LEU A 108 -9.17 13.94 -3.22
C LEU A 108 -8.10 12.89 -2.91
N SER A 109 -7.86 12.64 -1.61
CA SER A 109 -7.00 11.58 -1.12
C SER A 109 -7.45 10.19 -1.66
N ASN A 110 -8.76 9.91 -1.66
CA ASN A 110 -9.30 8.64 -2.15
C ASN A 110 -9.10 8.41 -3.66
N ILE A 111 -9.00 9.46 -4.47
CA ILE A 111 -8.71 9.32 -5.91
C ILE A 111 -7.36 8.63 -6.12
N PHE A 112 -6.33 8.98 -5.35
CA PHE A 112 -5.01 8.36 -5.45
C PHE A 112 -5.00 6.91 -4.96
N VAL A 113 -5.82 6.59 -3.95
CA VAL A 113 -6.03 5.22 -3.48
C VAL A 113 -6.67 4.37 -4.56
N ILE A 114 -7.71 4.88 -5.24
CA ILE A 114 -8.36 4.22 -6.37
C ILE A 114 -7.33 3.93 -7.46
N ILE A 115 -6.58 4.95 -7.90
CA ILE A 115 -5.56 4.79 -8.94
C ILE A 115 -4.53 3.72 -8.55
N ASN A 116 -3.99 3.78 -7.33
CA ASN A 116 -3.03 2.79 -6.86
C ASN A 116 -3.64 1.38 -6.88
N THR A 117 -4.82 1.21 -6.28
CA THR A 117 -5.47 -0.10 -6.14
C THR A 117 -5.71 -0.76 -7.48
N PHE A 118 -6.33 -0.03 -8.42
CA PHE A 118 -6.59 -0.57 -9.76
C PHE A 118 -5.30 -0.86 -10.53
N THR A 119 -4.27 -0.02 -10.38
CA THR A 119 -2.95 -0.24 -10.99
C THR A 119 -2.29 -1.52 -10.47
N GLN A 120 -2.26 -1.72 -9.15
CA GLN A 120 -1.62 -2.90 -8.55
C GLN A 120 -2.38 -4.19 -8.86
N LEU A 121 -3.72 -4.16 -8.81
CA LEU A 121 -4.56 -5.31 -9.17
C LEU A 121 -4.40 -5.65 -10.66
N TRP A 122 -4.42 -4.64 -11.53
CA TRP A 122 -4.21 -4.84 -12.97
C TRP A 122 -2.88 -5.54 -13.25
N TYR A 123 -1.78 -5.03 -12.67
CA TYR A 123 -0.47 -5.66 -12.85
C TYR A 123 -0.46 -7.10 -12.33
N THR A 124 -0.99 -7.31 -11.12
CA THR A 124 -1.03 -8.63 -10.46
C THR A 124 -1.79 -9.68 -11.27
N PHE A 125 -2.91 -9.31 -11.90
CA PHE A 125 -3.75 -10.27 -12.62
C PHE A 125 -3.44 -10.40 -14.12
N THR A 126 -2.81 -9.41 -14.74
CA THR A 126 -2.64 -9.38 -16.20
C THR A 126 -1.19 -9.40 -16.67
N GLN A 127 -0.25 -8.89 -15.87
CA GLN A 127 1.16 -8.72 -16.28
C GLN A 127 2.10 -9.65 -15.52
N LEU A 128 1.74 -10.06 -14.31
CA LEU A 128 2.59 -10.87 -13.45
C LEU A 128 2.64 -12.32 -13.96
N GLU A 129 3.80 -12.71 -14.48
CA GLU A 129 4.11 -14.08 -14.90
C GLU A 129 4.10 -15.06 -13.69
N PRO A 130 3.96 -16.38 -13.89
CA PRO A 130 3.99 -17.36 -12.80
C PRO A 130 5.27 -17.28 -11.94
N MET A 131 5.11 -17.46 -10.63
CA MET A 131 6.23 -17.35 -9.68
C MET A 131 7.16 -18.56 -9.79
N ASN A 132 8.46 -18.31 -10.01
CA ASN A 132 9.48 -19.33 -9.93
C ASN A 132 9.92 -19.51 -8.46
N THR A 133 9.56 -20.64 -7.86
CA THR A 133 9.83 -20.93 -6.44
C THR A 133 11.28 -21.32 -6.14
N ARG A 134 12.13 -21.50 -7.15
CA ARG A 134 13.58 -21.71 -6.97
C ARG A 134 14.37 -20.40 -7.08
N ASN A 135 13.75 -19.32 -7.56
CA ASN A 135 14.42 -18.05 -7.77
C ASN A 135 14.00 -17.02 -6.72
N TRP A 136 14.95 -16.60 -5.88
CA TRP A 136 14.68 -15.63 -4.82
C TRP A 136 14.23 -14.25 -5.34
N SER A 137 14.78 -13.78 -6.46
CA SER A 137 14.39 -12.50 -7.06
C SER A 137 12.95 -12.55 -7.60
N SER A 138 12.53 -13.70 -8.13
CA SER A 138 11.15 -13.95 -8.54
C SER A 138 10.22 -13.95 -7.33
N ILE A 139 10.50 -14.77 -6.31
CA ILE A 139 9.70 -14.82 -5.06
C ILE A 139 9.55 -13.41 -4.47
N LEU A 140 10.65 -12.67 -4.36
CA LEU A 140 10.65 -11.34 -3.78
C LEU A 140 9.79 -10.35 -4.58
N THR A 141 9.86 -10.41 -5.91
CA THR A 141 9.00 -9.59 -6.78
C THR A 141 7.52 -9.91 -6.57
N HIS A 142 7.17 -11.20 -6.48
CA HIS A 142 5.80 -11.61 -6.21
C HIS A 142 5.32 -11.18 -4.83
N VAL A 143 6.15 -11.28 -3.80
CA VAL A 143 5.83 -10.79 -2.45
C VAL A 143 5.56 -9.29 -2.50
N VAL A 144 6.44 -8.49 -3.12
CA VAL A 144 6.25 -7.04 -3.21
C VAL A 144 4.98 -6.68 -4.00
N VAL A 145 4.81 -7.21 -5.20
CA VAL A 145 3.66 -6.92 -6.07
C VAL A 145 2.34 -7.25 -5.38
N LYS A 146 2.22 -8.47 -4.85
CA LYS A 146 0.96 -8.98 -4.29
C LYS A 146 0.61 -8.35 -2.96
N THR A 147 1.60 -8.04 -2.12
CA THR A 147 1.34 -7.31 -0.87
C THR A 147 0.93 -5.86 -1.15
N PHE A 148 1.48 -5.23 -2.20
CA PHE A 148 1.04 -3.90 -2.63
C PHE A 148 -0.40 -3.91 -3.16
N ALA A 149 -0.77 -4.95 -3.92
CA ALA A 149 -2.15 -5.14 -4.36
C ALA A 149 -3.10 -5.41 -3.18
N GLY A 150 -2.71 -6.25 -2.22
CA GLY A 150 -3.48 -6.53 -1.00
C GLY A 150 -3.79 -5.26 -0.22
N ILE A 151 -2.76 -4.47 0.07
CA ILE A 151 -2.92 -3.15 0.71
C ILE A 151 -3.84 -2.23 -0.07
N GLY A 152 -3.74 -2.22 -1.41
CA GLY A 152 -4.67 -1.46 -2.24
C GLY A 152 -6.13 -1.82 -1.98
N VAL A 153 -6.46 -3.11 -1.84
CA VAL A 153 -7.84 -3.56 -1.53
C VAL A 153 -8.29 -3.03 -0.16
N LEU A 154 -7.46 -3.16 0.87
CA LEU A 154 -7.75 -2.65 2.21
C LEU A 154 -7.92 -1.12 2.19
N ASP A 155 -7.00 -0.41 1.55
CA ASP A 155 -7.01 1.04 1.44
C ASP A 155 -8.25 1.51 0.69
N LEU A 156 -8.65 0.84 -0.39
CA LEU A 156 -9.86 1.20 -1.14
C LEU A 156 -11.09 1.14 -0.23
N LEU A 157 -11.24 0.08 0.57
CA LEU A 157 -12.35 -0.04 1.52
C LEU A 157 -12.29 1.04 2.60
N HIS A 158 -11.16 1.17 3.28
CA HIS A 158 -11.00 2.07 4.41
C HIS A 158 -11.15 3.54 3.99
N ASN A 159 -10.46 3.95 2.92
CA ASN A 159 -10.46 5.33 2.46
C ASN A 159 -11.80 5.73 1.83
N THR A 160 -12.44 4.84 1.06
CA THR A 160 -13.78 5.12 0.51
C THR A 160 -14.80 5.28 1.65
N SER A 161 -14.72 4.43 2.68
CA SER A 161 -15.60 4.53 3.85
C SER A 161 -15.41 5.86 4.57
N VAL A 162 -14.17 6.26 4.84
CA VAL A 162 -13.86 7.52 5.55
C VAL A 162 -14.17 8.77 4.70
N ALA A 163 -14.00 8.70 3.39
CA ALA A 163 -14.22 9.83 2.48
C ALA A 163 -15.70 10.12 2.18
N TYR A 164 -16.56 9.08 2.11
CA TYR A 164 -17.94 9.23 1.65
C TYR A 164 -19.01 8.76 2.64
N PHE A 165 -18.65 7.90 3.61
CA PHE A 165 -19.60 7.26 4.52
C PHE A 165 -19.19 7.44 6.00
N LYS A 166 -18.58 8.59 6.30
CA LYS A 166 -18.18 8.94 7.66
C LYS A 166 -19.39 8.87 8.60
N ASP A 167 -19.19 8.26 9.76
CA ASP A 167 -20.20 8.10 10.83
C ASP A 167 -21.44 7.29 10.41
N GLN A 168 -21.33 6.47 9.36
CA GLN A 168 -22.39 5.56 8.93
C GLN A 168 -22.02 4.09 9.18
N LEU A 169 -22.99 3.31 9.62
CA LEU A 169 -22.87 1.86 9.68
C LEU A 169 -23.04 1.25 8.29
N PRO A 170 -22.36 0.12 7.99
CA PRO A 170 -22.45 -0.51 6.68
C PRO A 170 -23.87 -1.04 6.43
N SER A 171 -24.44 -0.64 5.30
CA SER A 171 -25.71 -1.17 4.82
C SER A 171 -25.58 -2.64 4.43
N THR A 172 -26.71 -3.36 4.35
CA THR A 172 -26.73 -4.76 3.87
C THR A 172 -26.07 -4.90 2.49
N THR A 173 -26.28 -3.94 1.58
CA THR A 173 -25.63 -3.92 0.28
C THR A 173 -24.11 -3.88 0.41
N VAL A 174 -23.56 -3.01 1.27
CA VAL A 174 -22.11 -2.95 1.51
C VAL A 174 -21.60 -4.27 2.08
N LYS A 175 -22.32 -4.86 3.04
CA LYS A 175 -21.96 -6.16 3.63
C LYS A 175 -21.89 -7.28 2.59
N VAL A 176 -22.88 -7.34 1.68
CA VAL A 176 -22.94 -8.34 0.61
C VAL A 176 -21.85 -8.10 -0.44
N VAL A 177 -21.69 -6.86 -0.90
CA VAL A 177 -20.67 -6.52 -1.91
C VAL A 177 -19.26 -6.78 -1.38
N THR A 178 -18.97 -6.46 -0.12
CA THR A 178 -17.69 -6.80 0.50
C THR A 178 -17.47 -8.31 0.52
N GLY A 179 -18.47 -9.09 0.94
CA GLY A 179 -18.36 -10.56 0.97
C GLY A 179 -18.10 -11.15 -0.42
N LEU A 180 -18.89 -10.75 -1.42
CA LEU A 180 -18.74 -11.22 -2.80
C LEU A 180 -17.43 -10.76 -3.45
N GLY A 181 -17.00 -9.51 -3.18
CA GLY A 181 -15.75 -8.97 -3.69
C GLY A 181 -14.54 -9.75 -3.17
N PHE A 182 -14.50 -10.03 -1.86
CA PHE A 182 -13.42 -10.82 -1.28
C PHE A 182 -13.46 -12.27 -1.72
N ALA A 183 -14.64 -12.90 -1.79
CA ALA A 183 -14.76 -14.26 -2.32
C ALA A 183 -14.32 -14.35 -3.79
N GLY A 184 -14.68 -13.36 -4.61
CA GLY A 184 -14.27 -13.25 -6.01
C GLY A 184 -12.75 -13.11 -6.15
N LEU A 185 -12.15 -12.15 -5.44
CA LEU A 185 -10.68 -11.99 -5.43
C LEU A 185 -9.99 -13.25 -4.90
N ALA A 186 -10.47 -13.84 -3.81
CA ALA A 186 -9.94 -15.08 -3.23
C ALA A 186 -9.93 -16.25 -4.23
N SER A 187 -10.96 -16.38 -5.06
CA SER A 187 -11.09 -17.46 -6.04
C SER A 187 -10.00 -17.44 -7.13
N VAL A 188 -9.42 -16.28 -7.38
CA VAL A 188 -8.33 -16.07 -8.36
C VAL A 188 -6.98 -15.80 -7.71
N SER A 189 -6.90 -15.88 -6.37
CA SER A 189 -5.70 -15.55 -5.60
C SER A 189 -4.79 -16.74 -5.33
N ASP A 190 -3.48 -16.50 -5.31
CA ASP A 190 -2.53 -17.42 -4.69
C ASP A 190 -2.41 -17.21 -3.17
N TRP A 191 -1.53 -17.99 -2.52
CA TRP A 191 -1.28 -17.90 -1.09
C TRP A 191 -0.84 -16.52 -0.60
N ILE A 192 -0.07 -15.77 -1.39
CA ILE A 192 0.46 -14.46 -0.95
C ILE A 192 -0.67 -13.45 -1.01
N PHE A 193 -1.28 -13.23 -2.18
CA PHE A 193 -2.35 -12.24 -2.32
C PHE A 193 -3.59 -12.63 -1.51
N GLY A 194 -3.97 -13.90 -1.52
CA GLY A 194 -5.10 -14.42 -0.75
C GLY A 194 -4.89 -14.35 0.76
N GLY A 195 -3.64 -14.54 1.21
CA GLY A 195 -3.25 -14.32 2.61
C GLY A 195 -3.41 -12.85 3.01
N CYS A 196 -3.07 -11.91 2.12
CA CYS A 196 -3.32 -10.48 2.35
C CYS A 196 -4.82 -10.23 2.54
N LEU A 197 -5.67 -10.73 1.62
CA LEU A 197 -7.12 -10.54 1.70
C LEU A 197 -7.73 -11.09 3.00
N ALA A 198 -7.31 -12.27 3.44
CA ALA A 198 -7.76 -12.85 4.70
C ALA A 198 -7.29 -12.01 5.91
N TYR A 199 -6.05 -11.52 5.88
CA TYR A 199 -5.50 -10.65 6.91
C TYR A 199 -6.23 -9.30 6.95
N ASP A 200 -6.52 -8.70 5.81
CA ASP A 200 -7.25 -7.43 5.70
C ASP A 200 -8.62 -7.53 6.37
N LEU A 201 -9.37 -8.61 6.09
CA LEU A 201 -10.66 -8.87 6.73
C LEU A 201 -10.53 -9.13 8.25
N ALA A 202 -9.47 -9.82 8.68
CA ALA A 202 -9.20 -10.01 10.10
C ALA A 202 -8.87 -8.67 10.80
N GLY A 203 -8.08 -7.82 10.17
CA GLY A 203 -7.79 -6.47 10.63
C GLY A 203 -9.04 -5.60 10.72
N LEU A 204 -9.91 -5.66 9.70
CA LEU A 204 -11.21 -4.98 9.70
C LEU A 204 -12.12 -5.53 10.80
N CYS A 205 -12.18 -6.86 11.00
CA CYS A 205 -12.94 -7.49 12.08
C CYS A 205 -12.53 -6.93 13.45
N VAL A 206 -11.22 -6.92 13.74
CA VAL A 206 -10.69 -6.37 15.00
C VAL A 206 -11.00 -4.88 15.12
N GLY A 207 -10.80 -4.12 14.04
CA GLY A 207 -11.04 -2.68 14.03
C GLY A 207 -12.51 -2.29 14.23
N GLN A 208 -13.44 -3.10 13.73
CA GLN A 208 -14.88 -2.85 13.85
C GLN A 208 -15.49 -3.36 15.16
N ALA A 209 -14.77 -4.19 15.93
CA ALA A 209 -15.28 -4.80 17.16
C ALA A 209 -15.74 -3.79 18.22
N THR A 210 -15.14 -2.59 18.24
CA THR A 210 -15.51 -1.52 19.17
C THR A 210 -16.70 -0.67 18.72
N TYR A 211 -17.16 -0.83 17.47
CA TYR A 211 -18.22 0.00 16.87
C TYR A 211 -19.50 -0.79 16.59
N ASP A 212 -19.37 -1.96 15.94
CA ASP A 212 -20.48 -2.85 15.64
C ASP A 212 -20.00 -4.31 15.72
N LYS A 213 -20.43 -5.00 16.78
CA LYS A 213 -20.09 -6.40 17.02
C LYS A 213 -20.66 -7.32 15.93
N SER A 214 -21.84 -7.02 15.38
CA SER A 214 -22.44 -7.83 14.32
C SER A 214 -21.64 -7.73 13.02
N TRP A 215 -21.25 -6.50 12.64
CA TRP A 215 -20.40 -6.31 11.47
C TRP A 215 -19.01 -6.90 11.64
N SER A 216 -18.41 -6.71 12.82
CA SER A 216 -17.12 -7.33 13.18
C SER A 216 -17.15 -8.85 13.03
N GLN A 217 -18.16 -9.53 13.59
CA GLN A 217 -18.31 -10.98 13.47
C GLN A 217 -18.49 -11.44 12.01
N LEU A 218 -19.25 -10.68 11.21
CA LEU A 218 -19.43 -10.99 9.80
C LEU A 218 -18.12 -10.86 9.00
N LEU A 219 -17.32 -9.82 9.27
CA LEU A 219 -15.98 -9.67 8.71
C LEU A 219 -15.05 -10.82 9.11
N GLY A 220 -15.13 -11.28 10.36
CA GLY A 220 -14.40 -12.47 10.82
C GLY A 220 -14.82 -13.73 10.06
N GLY A 221 -16.13 -13.91 9.83
CA GLY A 221 -16.66 -14.98 8.98
C GLY A 221 -16.14 -14.89 7.54
N TYR A 222 -16.10 -13.68 6.95
CA TYR A 222 -15.51 -13.45 5.64
C TYR A 222 -14.01 -13.75 5.61
N ALA A 223 -13.27 -13.45 6.68
CA ALA A 223 -11.83 -13.75 6.76
C ALA A 223 -11.59 -15.26 6.70
N VAL A 224 -12.35 -16.04 7.47
CA VAL A 224 -12.29 -17.51 7.45
C VAL A 224 -12.73 -18.05 6.08
N GLY A 225 -13.83 -17.53 5.52
CA GLY A 225 -14.31 -17.93 4.20
C GLY A 225 -13.30 -17.66 3.08
N THR A 226 -12.70 -16.47 3.08
CA THR A 226 -11.61 -16.08 2.17
C THR A 226 -10.42 -17.04 2.30
N ALA A 227 -9.97 -17.30 3.52
CA ALA A 227 -8.86 -18.24 3.77
C ALA A 227 -9.18 -19.66 3.28
N ALA A 228 -10.43 -20.12 3.46
CA ALA A 228 -10.87 -21.43 2.97
C ALA A 228 -10.89 -21.49 1.43
N ILE A 229 -11.42 -20.45 0.75
CA ILE A 229 -11.43 -20.37 -0.72
C ILE A 229 -9.99 -20.40 -1.26
N VAL A 230 -9.10 -19.57 -0.70
CA VAL A 230 -7.69 -19.52 -1.08
C VAL A 230 -7.03 -20.88 -0.84
N GLY A 231 -7.24 -21.48 0.34
CA GLY A 231 -6.68 -22.77 0.70
C GLY A 231 -7.12 -23.88 -0.27
N LEU A 232 -8.42 -23.99 -0.53
CA LEU A 232 -8.97 -24.99 -1.46
C LEU A 232 -8.43 -24.78 -2.89
N ARG A 233 -8.51 -23.55 -3.41
CA ARG A 233 -8.03 -23.24 -4.76
C ARG A 233 -6.56 -23.60 -4.93
N ASN A 234 -5.72 -23.24 -3.97
CA ASN A 234 -4.28 -23.46 -4.08
C ASN A 234 -3.87 -24.91 -3.79
N TYR A 235 -4.67 -25.65 -3.03
CA TYR A 235 -4.52 -27.10 -2.89
C TYR A 235 -4.80 -27.83 -4.22
N PHE A 236 -5.88 -27.47 -4.92
CA PHE A 236 -6.26 -28.12 -6.19
C PHE A 236 -5.51 -27.61 -7.41
N LYS A 237 -5.12 -26.33 -7.44
CA LYS A 237 -4.40 -25.71 -8.55
C LYS A 237 -3.25 -24.86 -8.02
N PRO A 238 -2.10 -25.47 -7.69
CA PRO A 238 -0.94 -24.73 -7.21
C PRO A 238 -0.55 -23.62 -8.20
N PRO A 239 -0.33 -22.38 -7.74
CA PRO A 239 -0.01 -21.23 -8.59
C PRO A 239 1.47 -21.17 -9.00
N TYR A 240 2.25 -22.20 -8.67
CA TYR A 240 3.70 -22.19 -8.71
C TYR A 240 4.21 -23.20 -9.72
N GLU A 241 5.13 -22.75 -10.57
CA GLU A 241 5.83 -23.62 -11.51
C GLU A 241 7.22 -23.93 -10.96
N THR A 242 7.56 -25.21 -10.90
CA THR A 242 8.94 -25.67 -10.73
C THR A 242 9.54 -25.85 -12.13
N ARG A 243 10.18 -24.79 -12.64
CA ARG A 243 10.90 -24.83 -13.91
C ARG A 243 12.33 -25.33 -13.68
N ASP A 244 12.69 -26.46 -14.27
CA ASP A 244 14.03 -27.10 -14.17
C ASP A 244 15.04 -26.49 -15.16
N ASP A 245 14.55 -25.79 -16.17
CA ASP A 245 15.28 -25.10 -17.23
C ASP A 245 16.23 -23.99 -16.74
N TYR A 246 16.08 -23.56 -15.48
CA TYR A 246 17.02 -22.65 -14.81
C TYR A 246 18.01 -23.37 -13.87
N ALA A 247 17.69 -24.59 -13.43
CA ALA A 247 18.57 -25.39 -12.59
C ALA A 247 19.69 -26.05 -13.41
N LEU A 248 19.42 -26.42 -14.66
CA LEU A 248 20.44 -26.89 -15.61
C LEU A 248 21.52 -25.80 -15.85
N ALA A 249 21.11 -24.54 -15.98
CA ALA A 249 22.06 -23.43 -16.11
C ALA A 249 22.86 -23.12 -14.83
N ALA A 250 22.41 -23.60 -13.66
CA ALA A 250 23.14 -23.50 -12.39
C ALA A 250 24.06 -24.71 -12.15
N GLN A 251 23.77 -25.85 -12.78
CA GLN A 251 24.65 -27.03 -12.80
C GLN A 251 25.82 -26.82 -13.78
N ASP A 252 25.59 -26.18 -14.93
CA ASP A 252 26.67 -25.76 -15.85
C ASP A 252 27.69 -24.83 -15.14
N GLU A 253 27.27 -23.99 -14.20
CA GLU A 253 28.20 -23.16 -13.39
C GLU A 253 29.12 -23.96 -12.45
N VAL A 254 28.72 -25.16 -12.03
CA VAL A 254 29.56 -26.03 -11.16
C VAL A 254 30.57 -26.77 -12.01
N ASP A 255 30.18 -27.19 -13.21
CA ASP A 255 31.05 -27.90 -14.15
C ASP A 255 32.08 -26.96 -14.80
N ASP A 256 31.69 -25.73 -15.14
CA ASP A 256 32.60 -24.71 -15.73
C ASP A 256 33.58 -24.07 -14.71
N ARG A 257 33.45 -24.40 -13.42
CA ARG A 257 34.37 -23.97 -12.34
C ARG A 257 35.23 -25.11 -11.79
N ALA A 258 35.15 -26.31 -12.36
CA ALA A 258 36.02 -27.46 -12.06
C ALA A 258 37.20 -27.54 -13.04
#